data_AF-A0A8T3V0J1-F1
#
_entry.id   AF-A0A8T3V0J1-F1
#
_cell.length_a   1.000
_cell.length_b   1.000
_cell.length_c   1.000
_cell.angle_alpha   90.00
_cell.angle_beta   90.00
_cell.angle_gamma   90.00
#
_symmetry.space_group_name_H-M   'P 1'
#
loop_
_entity.id
_entity.type
_entity.pdbx_description
1 polymer ?
#
loop_
_entity_poly.entity_id
_entity_poly.type
_entity_poly.pdbx_seq_one_letter_code
_entity_poly.pdbx_strand_id
1 'polypeptide(L)'
;MERNKLIVLALIIIIAVLIIGLAVIMPGYGKEKTNLTIKSNDTITQGESIEIELTDVNGTPIENETVNVTISDENGTEESEAAVTDDKGIVEVTVDVEEVGNYTVECTFEGNENFTENTTVQEIEVVEEEVPDESSTDSQDSDPGAFYSAQEGRIIYTGEVHDAPDGH
;
A
#
# COMPACT_ATOMS: atom_id res chain seq x y z
N MET A 1 -11.82 11.46 -69.10
CA MET A 1 -10.77 11.03 -68.14
C MET A 1 -10.74 11.91 -66.88
N GLU A 2 -11.05 13.20 -66.98
CA GLU A 2 -10.94 14.16 -65.86
C GLU A 2 -12.02 14.00 -64.78
N ARG A 3 -13.29 13.72 -65.13
CA ARG A 3 -14.37 13.53 -64.15
C ARG A 3 -14.11 12.35 -63.21
N ASN A 4 -13.56 11.25 -63.70
CA ASN A 4 -13.22 10.09 -62.87
C ASN A 4 -12.04 10.39 -61.94
N LYS A 5 -11.06 11.20 -62.41
CA LYS A 5 -9.95 11.67 -61.57
C LYS A 5 -10.44 12.60 -60.45
N LEU A 6 -11.40 13.49 -60.74
CA LEU A 6 -12.02 14.35 -59.72
C LEU A 6 -12.85 13.56 -58.70
N ILE A 7 -13.60 12.56 -59.14
CA ILE A 7 -14.35 11.66 -58.25
C ILE A 7 -13.39 10.88 -57.34
N VAL A 8 -12.31 10.33 -57.90
CA VAL A 8 -11.29 9.60 -57.13
C VAL A 8 -10.60 10.54 -56.12
N LEU A 9 -10.25 11.77 -56.52
CA LEU A 9 -9.67 12.77 -55.62
C LEU A 9 -10.62 13.14 -54.48
N ALA A 10 -11.90 13.38 -54.77
CA ALA A 10 -12.90 13.70 -53.76
C ALA A 10 -13.09 12.56 -52.75
N LEU A 11 -13.09 11.30 -53.22
CA LEU A 11 -13.17 10.14 -52.33
C LEU A 11 -11.95 10.02 -51.41
N ILE A 12 -10.73 10.29 -51.91
CA ILE A 12 -9.51 10.29 -51.08
C ILE A 12 -9.59 11.37 -49.98
N ILE A 13 -10.08 12.57 -50.32
CA ILE A 13 -10.24 13.66 -49.34
C ILE A 13 -11.29 13.28 -48.30
N ILE A 14 -12.43 12.71 -48.70
CA ILE A 14 -13.47 12.26 -47.77
C ILE A 14 -12.92 11.18 -46.83
N ILE A 15 -12.18 10.19 -47.35
CA ILE A 15 -11.56 9.14 -46.55
C ILE A 15 -10.53 9.73 -45.58
N ALA A 16 -9.70 10.68 -46.02
CA ALA A 16 -8.72 11.34 -45.15
C ALA A 16 -9.40 12.14 -44.02
N VAL A 17 -10.47 12.87 -44.31
CA VAL A 17 -11.25 13.61 -43.29
C VAL A 17 -11.93 12.66 -42.32
N LEU A 18 -12.46 11.52 -42.79
CA LEU A 18 -13.04 10.49 -41.91
C LEU A 18 -11.99 9.84 -41.01
N ILE A 19 -10.79 9.53 -41.53
CA ILE A 19 -9.71 8.96 -40.73
C ILE A 19 -9.22 9.95 -39.66
N ILE A 20 -9.01 11.21 -40.03
CA ILE A 20 -8.61 12.26 -39.09
C ILE A 20 -9.72 12.48 -38.05
N GLY A 21 -10.97 12.56 -38.48
CA GLY A 21 -12.13 12.67 -37.59
C GLY A 21 -12.21 11.52 -36.60
N LEU A 22 -12.05 10.27 -37.05
CA LEU A 22 -12.07 9.09 -36.18
C LEU A 22 -10.90 9.06 -35.19
N ALA A 23 -9.70 9.50 -35.60
CA ALA A 23 -8.54 9.54 -34.73
C ALA A 23 -8.70 10.56 -33.58
N VAL A 24 -9.31 11.72 -33.85
CA VAL A 24 -9.55 12.78 -32.84
C VAL A 24 -10.63 12.37 -31.80
N ILE A 25 -11.50 11.41 -32.14
CA ILE A 25 -12.60 10.98 -31.26
C ILE A 25 -12.18 9.83 -30.30
N MET A 26 -11.03 9.18 -30.51
CA MET A 26 -10.57 8.11 -29.61
C MET A 26 -9.89 8.68 -28.36
N PRO A 27 -10.42 8.45 -27.14
CA PRO A 27 -9.70 8.79 -25.91
C PRO A 27 -8.40 7.97 -25.83
N GLY A 28 -7.31 8.63 -25.44
CA GLY A 28 -5.98 7.99 -25.29
C GLY A 28 -5.08 8.03 -26.53
N TYR A 29 -5.43 8.77 -27.58
CA TYR A 29 -4.57 8.91 -28.76
C TYR A 29 -3.23 9.55 -28.40
N GLY A 30 -2.14 8.76 -28.43
CA GLY A 30 -0.79 9.22 -28.10
C GLY A 30 -0.42 9.19 -26.62
N LYS A 31 -1.30 8.68 -25.74
CA LYS A 31 -0.98 8.49 -24.32
C LYS A 31 -0.22 7.19 -24.07
N GLU A 32 0.70 7.21 -23.13
CA GLU A 32 1.40 6.04 -22.63
C GLU A 32 0.52 5.27 -21.65
N LYS A 33 0.61 3.94 -21.70
CA LYS A 33 -0.11 3.09 -20.75
C LYS A 33 0.63 3.07 -19.42
N THR A 34 -0.14 2.95 -18.35
CA THR A 34 0.35 2.87 -16.98
C THR A 34 0.17 1.48 -16.40
N ASN A 35 0.92 1.18 -15.37
CA ASN A 35 0.79 0.02 -14.51
C ASN A 35 0.68 0.52 -13.07
N LEU A 36 -0.43 0.20 -12.41
CA LEU A 36 -0.72 0.54 -11.02
C LEU A 36 -0.74 -0.77 -10.22
N THR A 37 0.03 -0.87 -9.15
CA THR A 37 0.19 -2.11 -8.39
C THR A 37 0.29 -1.85 -6.91
N ILE A 38 -0.42 -2.62 -6.09
CA ILE A 38 -0.27 -2.62 -4.64
C ILE A 38 0.83 -3.65 -4.28
N LYS A 39 1.83 -3.23 -3.50
CA LYS A 39 3.03 -4.01 -3.16
C LYS A 39 2.97 -4.69 -1.80
N SER A 40 1.97 -4.34 -0.99
CA SER A 40 1.80 -4.88 0.36
C SER A 40 1.28 -6.32 0.36
N ASN A 41 1.47 -6.99 1.49
CA ASN A 41 0.96 -8.33 1.70
C ASN A 41 -0.58 -8.30 1.82
N ASP A 42 -1.20 -9.45 1.57
CA ASP A 42 -2.65 -9.64 1.73
C ASP A 42 -3.08 -9.65 3.22
N THR A 43 -2.13 -9.65 4.16
CA THR A 43 -2.41 -9.54 5.60
C THR A 43 -1.54 -8.43 6.18
N ILE A 44 -2.16 -7.48 6.87
CA ILE A 44 -1.50 -6.34 7.50
C ILE A 44 -1.99 -6.13 8.93
N THR A 45 -1.19 -5.46 9.74
CA THR A 45 -1.60 -5.01 11.08
C THR A 45 -2.38 -3.70 11.01
N GLN A 46 -3.28 -3.48 11.97
CA GLN A 46 -3.99 -2.21 12.12
C GLN A 46 -2.98 -1.04 12.25
N GLY A 47 -3.14 0.00 11.44
CA GLY A 47 -2.23 1.14 11.40
C GLY A 47 -0.97 0.94 10.56
N GLU A 48 -0.82 -0.22 9.89
CA GLU A 48 0.24 -0.44 8.91
C GLU A 48 -0.05 0.30 7.60
N SER A 49 1.02 0.70 6.90
CA SER A 49 0.91 1.37 5.60
C SER A 49 0.96 0.38 4.44
N ILE A 50 0.13 0.63 3.44
CA ILE A 50 0.20 -0.03 2.15
C ILE A 50 1.04 0.76 1.16
N GLU A 51 1.88 0.08 0.39
CA GLU A 51 2.70 0.67 -0.66
C GLU A 51 2.04 0.45 -2.03
N ILE A 52 1.87 1.52 -2.78
CA ILE A 52 1.26 1.54 -4.11
C ILE A 52 2.26 2.10 -5.11
N GLU A 53 2.52 1.38 -6.19
CA GLU A 53 3.47 1.75 -7.23
C GLU A 53 2.73 2.10 -8.53
N LEU A 54 3.04 3.28 -9.08
CA LEU A 54 2.59 3.75 -10.39
C LEU A 54 3.78 3.89 -11.34
N THR A 55 3.76 3.09 -12.42
CA THR A 55 4.78 3.08 -13.48
C THR A 55 4.18 3.17 -14.87
N ASP A 56 5.00 3.46 -15.87
CA ASP A 56 4.66 3.14 -17.26
C ASP A 56 4.74 1.62 -17.52
N VAL A 57 4.34 1.17 -18.71
CA VAL A 57 4.46 -0.25 -19.11
C VAL A 57 5.89 -0.79 -19.19
N ASN A 58 6.90 0.07 -19.16
CA ASN A 58 8.32 -0.30 -19.16
C ASN A 58 8.90 -0.37 -17.74
N GLY A 59 8.14 -0.01 -16.71
CA GLY A 59 8.59 0.07 -15.31
C GLY A 59 9.26 1.40 -14.96
N THR A 60 9.13 2.44 -15.78
CA THR A 60 9.59 3.79 -15.46
C THR A 60 8.63 4.40 -14.42
N PRO A 61 9.12 4.93 -13.29
CA PRO A 61 8.27 5.55 -12.29
C PRO A 61 7.57 6.80 -12.82
N ILE A 62 6.32 6.99 -12.41
CA ILE A 62 5.53 8.18 -12.73
C ILE A 62 5.35 9.00 -11.45
N GLU A 63 6.13 10.07 -11.32
CA GLU A 63 6.16 10.96 -10.16
C GLU A 63 5.12 12.09 -10.21
N ASN A 64 4.76 12.63 -9.04
CA ASN A 64 3.88 13.79 -8.87
C ASN A 64 2.46 13.62 -9.43
N GLU A 65 1.96 12.39 -9.50
CA GLU A 65 0.60 12.07 -9.95
C GLU A 65 -0.30 11.67 -8.78
N THR A 66 -1.58 12.01 -8.86
CA THR A 66 -2.55 11.69 -7.81
C THR A 66 -3.14 10.29 -8.01
N VAL A 67 -3.02 9.44 -7.00
CA VAL A 67 -3.70 8.15 -6.88
C VAL A 67 -4.79 8.28 -5.83
N ASN A 68 -6.02 7.94 -6.20
CA ASN A 68 -7.14 7.85 -5.28
C ASN A 68 -7.19 6.44 -4.72
N VAL A 69 -7.24 6.30 -3.41
CA VAL A 69 -7.27 5.03 -2.70
C VAL A 69 -8.58 4.97 -1.92
N THR A 70 -9.33 3.90 -2.09
CA THR A 70 -10.58 3.64 -1.37
C THR A 70 -10.45 2.31 -0.66
N ILE A 71 -10.71 2.32 0.65
CA ILE A 71 -10.70 1.14 1.51
C ILE A 71 -12.15 0.90 1.93
N SER A 72 -12.68 -0.28 1.61
CA SER A 72 -14.08 -0.64 1.88
C SER A 72 -14.17 -1.89 2.75
N ASP A 73 -15.04 -1.86 3.76
CA ASP A 73 -15.39 -3.04 4.55
C ASP A 73 -16.47 -3.90 3.85
N GLU A 74 -16.76 -5.09 4.39
CA GLU A 74 -17.82 -5.96 3.86
C GLU A 74 -19.25 -5.41 4.06
N ASN A 75 -19.41 -4.42 4.95
CA ASN A 75 -20.69 -3.77 5.26
C ASN A 75 -20.99 -2.58 4.33
N GLY A 76 -20.04 -2.18 3.48
CA GLY A 76 -20.13 -1.06 2.56
C GLY A 76 -19.74 0.30 3.15
N THR A 77 -19.05 0.32 4.29
CA THR A 77 -18.35 1.51 4.79
C THR A 77 -17.11 1.72 3.93
N GLU A 78 -16.90 2.95 3.45
CA GLU A 78 -15.78 3.30 2.57
C GLU A 78 -15.03 4.50 3.13
N GLU A 79 -13.70 4.42 3.09
CA GLU A 79 -12.79 5.52 3.37
C GLU A 79 -11.95 5.79 2.14
N SER A 80 -11.95 7.03 1.66
CA SER A 80 -11.19 7.42 0.48
C SER A 80 -10.18 8.51 0.80
N GLU A 81 -8.96 8.34 0.31
CA GLU A 81 -7.89 9.32 0.38
C GLU A 81 -7.24 9.51 -1.00
N ALA A 82 -6.75 10.72 -1.27
CA ALA A 82 -5.96 11.01 -2.46
C ALA A 82 -4.52 11.29 -2.03
N ALA A 83 -3.58 10.55 -2.61
CA ALA A 83 -2.16 10.68 -2.32
C ALA A 83 -1.35 10.89 -3.61
N VAL A 84 -0.17 11.49 -3.49
CA VAL A 84 0.65 11.91 -4.63
C VAL A 84 1.90 11.06 -4.70
N THR A 85 2.22 10.53 -5.88
CA THR A 85 3.41 9.69 -6.10
C THR A 85 4.71 10.47 -5.90
N ASP A 86 5.68 9.82 -5.25
CA ASP A 86 7.03 10.36 -5.05
C ASP A 86 7.93 10.22 -6.31
N ASP A 87 9.22 10.51 -6.16
CA ASP A 87 10.23 10.41 -7.24
C ASP A 87 10.46 8.98 -7.76
N LYS A 88 9.95 7.98 -7.06
CA LYS A 88 9.98 6.56 -7.44
C LYS A 88 8.61 6.07 -7.89
N GLY A 89 7.62 6.94 -8.03
CA GLY A 89 6.26 6.55 -8.41
C GLY A 89 5.52 5.82 -7.28
N ILE A 90 5.97 5.97 -6.03
CA ILE A 90 5.42 5.28 -4.88
C ILE A 90 4.48 6.19 -4.08
N VAL A 91 3.42 5.60 -3.56
CA VAL A 91 2.48 6.18 -2.59
C VAL A 91 2.39 5.24 -1.40
N GLU A 92 2.48 5.79 -0.19
CA GLU A 92 2.22 5.06 1.06
C GLU A 92 0.91 5.57 1.67
N VAL A 93 -0.02 4.66 1.98
CA VAL A 93 -1.30 4.99 2.64
C VAL A 93 -1.44 4.16 3.91
N THR A 94 -1.66 4.80 5.05
CA THR A 94 -1.89 4.10 6.32
C THR A 94 -3.31 3.56 6.37
N VAL A 95 -3.45 2.27 6.73
CA VAL A 95 -4.76 1.63 6.92
C VAL A 95 -5.16 1.73 8.40
N ASP A 96 -5.88 2.80 8.73
CA ASP A 96 -6.36 3.10 10.09
C ASP A 96 -7.85 2.79 10.25
N VAL A 97 -8.20 1.51 10.16
CA VAL A 97 -9.59 1.02 10.29
C VAL A 97 -9.97 0.79 11.74
N GLU A 98 -11.24 0.95 12.12
CA GLU A 98 -11.68 0.77 13.52
C GLU A 98 -11.73 -0.70 13.98
N GLU A 99 -12.09 -1.62 13.08
CA GLU A 99 -12.26 -3.05 13.36
C GLU A 99 -11.30 -3.90 12.51
N VAL A 100 -10.92 -5.07 13.02
CA VAL A 100 -10.15 -6.06 12.26
C VAL A 100 -11.06 -6.89 11.37
N GLY A 101 -10.55 -7.35 10.23
CA GLY A 101 -11.35 -8.11 9.27
C GLY A 101 -10.86 -7.98 7.84
N ASN A 102 -11.72 -8.38 6.89
CA ASN A 102 -11.41 -8.31 5.47
C ASN A 102 -11.83 -6.98 4.89
N TYR A 103 -10.93 -6.35 4.15
CA TYR A 103 -11.13 -5.08 3.48
C TYR A 103 -10.79 -5.20 1.99
N THR A 104 -11.45 -4.39 1.18
CA THR A 104 -11.13 -4.23 -0.24
C THR A 104 -10.44 -2.88 -0.43
N VAL A 105 -9.22 -2.89 -0.97
CA VAL A 105 -8.48 -1.69 -1.34
C VAL A 105 -8.58 -1.51 -2.86
N GLU A 106 -9.24 -0.44 -3.29
CA GLU A 106 -9.26 0.00 -4.68
C GLU A 106 -8.36 1.23 -4.84
N CYS A 107 -7.39 1.14 -5.75
CA CYS A 107 -6.53 2.26 -6.12
C CYS A 107 -6.80 2.67 -7.57
N THR A 108 -7.04 3.95 -7.80
CA THR A 108 -7.36 4.50 -9.12
C THR A 108 -6.48 5.70 -9.45
N PHE A 109 -5.79 5.60 -10.59
CA PHE A 109 -5.18 6.72 -11.28
C PHE A 109 -6.08 7.13 -12.45
N GLU A 110 -6.58 8.37 -12.46
CA GLU A 110 -7.53 8.87 -13.48
C GLU A 110 -6.88 9.16 -14.85
N GLY A 111 -5.55 9.02 -14.95
CA GLY A 111 -4.82 9.39 -16.15
C GLY A 111 -4.63 10.90 -16.26
N ASN A 112 -3.82 11.31 -17.24
CA ASN A 112 -3.57 12.72 -17.53
C ASN A 112 -3.34 12.92 -19.04
N GLU A 113 -2.77 14.05 -19.46
CA GLU A 113 -2.52 14.31 -20.89
C GLU A 113 -1.53 13.33 -21.53
N ASN A 114 -0.61 12.76 -20.75
CA ASN A 114 0.47 11.88 -21.20
C ASN A 114 0.17 10.40 -20.93
N PHE A 115 -0.57 10.09 -19.86
CA PHE A 115 -0.76 8.74 -19.36
C PHE A 115 -2.23 8.32 -19.32
N THR A 116 -2.51 7.05 -19.60
CA THR A 116 -3.87 6.49 -19.47
C THR A 116 -4.21 6.22 -18.01
N GLU A 117 -5.51 6.26 -17.70
CA GLU A 117 -6.05 5.80 -16.43
C GLU A 117 -5.74 4.32 -16.16
N ASN A 118 -5.69 3.94 -14.89
CA ASN A 118 -5.55 2.56 -14.44
C ASN A 118 -6.16 2.40 -13.04
N THR A 119 -6.79 1.25 -12.79
CA THR A 119 -7.40 0.89 -11.52
C THR A 119 -6.93 -0.51 -11.14
N THR A 120 -6.58 -0.70 -9.87
CA THR A 120 -6.25 -1.99 -9.29
C THR A 120 -7.04 -2.20 -8.00
N VAL A 121 -7.34 -3.45 -7.69
CA VAL A 121 -8.07 -3.84 -6.48
C VAL A 121 -7.33 -5.00 -5.81
N GLN A 122 -7.20 -4.94 -4.48
CA GLN A 122 -6.67 -6.02 -3.67
C GLN A 122 -7.55 -6.22 -2.42
N GLU A 123 -7.80 -7.47 -2.08
CA GLU A 123 -8.41 -7.83 -0.80
C GLU A 123 -7.30 -8.00 0.24
N ILE A 124 -7.47 -7.42 1.42
CA ILE A 124 -6.53 -7.52 2.54
C ILE A 124 -7.26 -7.96 3.80
N GLU A 125 -6.57 -8.68 4.67
CA GLU A 125 -6.99 -9.02 6.03
C GLU A 125 -6.23 -8.13 7.02
N VAL A 126 -6.96 -7.27 7.73
CA VAL A 126 -6.41 -6.46 8.82
C VAL A 126 -6.52 -7.25 10.11
N VAL A 127 -5.38 -7.44 10.78
CA VAL A 127 -5.29 -8.12 12.09
C VAL A 127 -4.88 -7.14 13.18
N GLU A 128 -5.16 -7.48 14.44
CA GLU A 128 -4.72 -6.68 15.57
C GLU A 128 -3.18 -6.66 15.61
N GLU A 129 -2.59 -5.52 15.95
CA GLU A 129 -1.16 -5.48 16.25
C GLU A 129 -0.89 -6.43 17.42
N GLU A 130 -0.02 -7.42 17.24
CA GLU A 130 0.37 -8.30 18.33
C GLU A 130 1.14 -7.48 19.37
N VAL A 131 0.43 -7.02 20.40
CA VAL A 131 1.06 -6.47 21.61
C VAL A 131 1.99 -7.56 22.13
N PRO A 132 3.32 -7.30 22.22
CA PRO A 132 4.24 -8.26 22.78
C PRO A 132 3.72 -8.66 24.16
N ASP A 133 3.47 -9.94 24.34
CA ASP A 133 3.03 -10.52 25.59
C ASP A 133 4.10 -10.17 26.64
N GLU A 134 3.86 -9.13 27.45
CA GLU A 134 4.58 -8.84 28.69
C GLU A 134 4.20 -9.95 29.68
N SER A 135 4.63 -11.18 29.37
CA SER A 135 4.53 -12.33 30.24
C SER A 135 5.52 -12.13 31.39
N SER A 136 5.01 -11.49 32.43
CA SER A 136 5.04 -11.97 33.81
C SER A 136 6.34 -12.69 34.19
N THR A 137 7.29 -11.95 34.77
CA THR A 137 8.33 -12.58 35.59
C THR A 137 7.65 -13.43 36.66
N ASP A 138 7.93 -14.73 36.56
CA ASP A 138 7.52 -15.82 37.42
C ASP A 138 7.52 -15.41 38.90
N SER A 139 6.37 -15.58 39.55
CA SER A 139 6.22 -15.39 40.99
C SER A 139 6.94 -16.53 41.72
N GLN A 140 8.26 -16.41 41.93
CA GLN A 140 8.95 -17.22 42.93
C GLN A 140 8.91 -16.52 44.29
N ASP A 141 7.98 -17.00 45.11
CA ASP A 141 8.04 -17.15 46.57
C ASP A 141 8.64 -15.96 47.36
N SER A 142 7.77 -15.04 47.79
CA SER A 142 8.14 -13.95 48.69
C SER A 142 8.43 -14.48 50.10
N ASP A 143 9.70 -14.80 50.35
CA ASP A 143 10.27 -14.93 51.70
C ASP A 143 10.10 -13.59 52.46
N PRO A 144 9.42 -13.55 53.62
CA PRO A 144 9.17 -12.30 54.35
C PRO A 144 10.44 -11.86 55.09
N GLY A 145 11.41 -11.28 54.37
CA GLY A 145 12.65 -10.82 55.01
C GLY A 145 13.45 -9.73 54.29
N ALA A 146 13.27 -9.51 52.99
CA ALA A 146 14.14 -8.60 52.24
C ALA A 146 13.55 -7.18 52.13
N PHE A 147 14.12 -6.23 52.88
CA PHE A 147 13.93 -4.81 52.64
C PHE A 147 14.82 -4.35 51.48
N TYR A 148 14.22 -3.98 50.36
CA TYR A 148 14.93 -3.39 49.22
C TYR A 148 14.86 -1.86 49.29
N SER A 149 16.01 -1.19 49.38
CA SER A 149 16.14 0.24 49.08
C SER A 149 16.93 0.39 47.78
N ALA A 150 16.30 0.91 46.73
CA ALA A 150 16.97 1.20 45.47
C ALA A 150 17.92 2.39 45.64
N GLN A 151 19.23 2.16 45.47
CA GLN A 151 20.21 3.18 45.12
C GLN A 151 21.02 2.71 43.93
N GLU A 152 21.27 3.64 43.01
CA GLU A 152 21.75 3.46 41.65
C GLU A 152 22.94 2.50 41.48
N GLY A 153 22.76 1.49 40.62
CA GLY A 153 23.81 1.09 39.67
C GLY A 153 24.88 0.08 40.10
N ARG A 154 24.76 -0.64 41.22
CA ARG A 154 25.69 -1.76 41.53
C ARG A 154 24.99 -2.95 42.15
N ILE A 155 24.97 -4.06 41.42
CA ILE A 155 24.61 -5.38 41.97
C ILE A 155 25.89 -5.99 42.56
N ILE A 156 25.92 -6.15 43.88
CA ILE A 156 27.01 -6.83 44.60
C ILE A 156 26.48 -8.22 44.97
N TYR A 157 27.05 -9.26 44.37
CA TYR A 157 26.73 -10.64 44.75
C TYR A 157 27.63 -11.05 45.92
N THR A 158 27.06 -11.12 47.12
CA THR A 158 27.66 -11.83 48.25
C THR A 158 26.68 -12.88 48.73
N GLY A 159 26.81 -14.11 48.22
CA GLY A 159 26.10 -15.28 48.71
C GLY A 159 27.07 -16.21 49.44
N GLU A 160 26.65 -16.68 50.61
CA GLU A 160 27.41 -17.44 51.62
C GLU A 160 27.85 -18.85 51.18
N VAL A 161 28.84 -19.39 51.92
CA VAL A 161 29.46 -20.71 51.77
C VAL A 161 28.45 -21.84 52.05
N HIS A 162 28.42 -22.84 51.17
CA HIS A 162 27.63 -24.06 51.35
C HIS A 162 28.40 -25.07 52.21
N ASP A 163 27.81 -25.55 53.31
CA ASP A 163 28.24 -26.79 53.97
C ASP A 163 27.57 -28.00 53.30
N ALA A 164 28.36 -29.06 53.08
CA ALA A 164 27.93 -30.29 52.43
C ALA A 164 26.95 -31.09 53.32
N PRO A 165 25.99 -31.83 52.74
CA PRO A 165 25.11 -32.68 53.55
C PRO A 165 25.87 -33.91 54.06
N ASP A 166 25.85 -34.10 55.37
CA ASP A 166 26.39 -35.28 56.07
C ASP A 166 25.77 -36.56 55.51
N GLY A 167 26.61 -37.40 54.91
CA GLY A 167 26.26 -38.71 54.40
C GLY A 167 26.31 -39.79 55.49
N HIS A 168 25.19 -40.51 55.63
CA HIS A 168 25.16 -41.90 56.11
C HIS A 168 25.64 -42.87 55.04
#